data_AF-A0A2V6P5Z3-F1
#
_entry.id   AF-A0A2V6P5Z3-F1
#
_cell.length_a   1.000
_cell.length_b   1.000
_cell.length_c   1.000
_cell.angle_alpha   90.00
_cell.angle_beta   90.00
_cell.angle_gamma   90.00
#
_symmetry.space_group_name_H-M   'P 1'
#
loop_
_entity.id
_entity.type
_entity.pdbx_description
1 polymer ?
#
loop_
_entity_poly.entity_id
_entity_poly.type
_entity_poly.pdbx_seq_one_letter_code
_entity_poly.pdbx_strand_id
1 'polypeptide(L)'
;MTKDPQSRGPCLGHSGLVIPSDFVICHSSFSVPVFTLATSEMNTTPKIRALTFDVGGTLIRPWPSVGHVYAEVAARNGLKGLSPEDLNKKFAAAWCEKKNFQHTKEGWARLVDQTFAGLCEPPPSRAFFPAIYQRFAEADTWRIYDDVLPALDAL
;
A
#
# COMPACT_ATOMS: atom_id res chain seq x y z
N MET A 1 -19.88 39.32 17.81
CA MET A 1 -20.70 38.51 16.89
C MET A 1 -19.83 37.39 16.32
N THR A 2 -19.83 36.18 16.87
CA THR A 2 -20.71 35.03 16.50
C THR A 2 -20.47 34.57 15.06
N LYS A 3 -20.01 33.35 14.74
CA LYS A 3 -20.28 32.03 15.32
C LYS A 3 -19.13 31.03 15.07
N ASP A 4 -18.95 30.15 16.04
CA ASP A 4 -18.37 28.80 15.94
C ASP A 4 -19.44 27.81 15.40
N PRO A 5 -19.06 26.67 14.79
CA PRO A 5 -19.69 25.43 15.25
C PRO A 5 -18.75 24.22 15.32
N GLN A 6 -18.72 23.61 16.51
CA GLN A 6 -18.40 22.20 16.75
C GLN A 6 -19.43 21.27 16.06
N SER A 7 -18.99 20.11 15.58
CA SER A 7 -19.19 18.82 16.28
C SER A 7 -18.99 17.60 15.39
N ARG A 8 -18.37 16.57 15.97
CA ARG A 8 -18.20 15.21 15.43
C ARG A 8 -19.47 14.39 15.69
N GLY A 9 -19.76 13.44 14.81
CA GLY A 9 -20.71 12.34 15.06
C GLY A 9 -20.59 11.24 13.99
N PRO A 10 -20.57 9.94 14.35
CA PRO A 10 -20.09 8.86 13.47
C PRO A 10 -21.20 8.10 12.71
N CYS A 11 -20.82 7.50 11.59
CA CYS A 11 -21.63 6.57 10.80
C CYS A 11 -21.57 5.14 11.38
N LEU A 12 -22.68 4.61 11.90
CA LEU A 12 -22.86 3.17 12.21
C LEU A 12 -24.34 2.77 12.15
N GLY A 13 -24.60 1.55 11.66
CA GLY A 13 -25.83 0.76 11.88
C GLY A 13 -26.57 0.38 10.60
N HIS A 14 -26.24 -0.74 9.95
CA HIS A 14 -26.78 -2.11 10.14
C HIS A 14 -28.24 -2.32 9.72
N SER A 15 -28.38 -3.24 8.75
CA SER A 15 -29.59 -3.77 8.14
C SER A 15 -30.61 -4.28 9.15
N GLY A 16 -31.85 -3.81 9.02
CA GLY A 16 -33.03 -4.43 9.64
C GLY A 16 -33.93 -5.01 8.55
N LEU A 17 -33.91 -6.33 8.37
CA LEU A 17 -34.92 -7.06 7.60
C LEU A 17 -36.12 -7.31 8.54
N VAL A 18 -37.25 -6.69 8.22
CA VAL A 18 -38.53 -6.90 8.91
C VAL A 18 -39.17 -8.16 8.32
N ILE A 19 -39.41 -9.18 9.16
CA ILE A 19 -40.23 -10.35 8.78
C ILE A 19 -41.63 -10.14 9.40
N PRO A 20 -42.69 -9.95 8.60
CA PRO A 20 -44.05 -10.06 9.12
C PRO A 20 -44.43 -11.52 9.31
N SER A 21 -44.93 -11.82 10.51
CA SER A 21 -45.59 -13.08 10.85
C SER A 21 -46.98 -13.06 10.23
N ASP A 22 -47.20 -13.85 9.20
CA ASP A 22 -48.51 -14.44 8.91
C ASP A 22 -48.33 -15.78 8.20
N PHE A 23 -48.94 -16.78 8.83
CA PHE A 23 -48.82 -18.21 8.63
C PHE A 23 -50.08 -18.69 7.89
N VAL A 24 -49.97 -19.47 6.81
CA VAL A 24 -50.94 -20.53 6.49
C VAL A 24 -50.23 -21.68 5.75
N ILE A 25 -50.27 -22.86 6.37
CA ILE A 25 -49.84 -24.15 5.80
C ILE A 25 -50.95 -24.70 4.90
N CYS A 26 -50.63 -25.00 3.64
CA CYS A 26 -51.45 -25.87 2.80
C CYS A 26 -50.73 -27.21 2.63
N HIS A 27 -51.28 -28.28 3.23
CA HIS A 27 -50.77 -29.63 3.08
C HIS A 27 -51.20 -30.20 1.72
N SER A 28 -50.29 -30.17 0.76
CA SER A 28 -50.38 -30.96 -0.47
C SER A 28 -49.55 -32.22 -0.28
N SER A 29 -50.17 -33.40 -0.31
CA SER A 29 -49.45 -34.68 -0.37
C SER A 29 -48.63 -34.73 -1.66
N PHE A 30 -47.33 -34.47 -1.55
CA PHE A 30 -46.38 -34.62 -2.65
C PHE A 30 -45.67 -35.96 -2.50
N SER A 31 -45.77 -36.80 -3.53
CA SER A 31 -44.93 -37.98 -3.67
C SER A 31 -43.48 -37.52 -3.82
N VAL A 32 -42.62 -37.88 -2.86
CA VAL A 32 -41.19 -37.57 -2.91
C VAL A 32 -40.54 -38.61 -3.82
N PRO A 33 -39.87 -38.24 -4.92
CA PRO A 33 -39.03 -39.18 -5.64
C PRO A 33 -37.86 -39.54 -4.74
N VAL A 34 -37.55 -40.83 -4.60
CA VAL A 34 -36.25 -41.28 -4.11
C VAL A 34 -35.23 -40.81 -5.13
N PHE A 35 -34.57 -39.69 -4.86
CA PHE A 35 -33.41 -39.27 -5.62
C PHE A 35 -32.25 -40.17 -5.22
N THR A 36 -31.77 -40.98 -6.17
CA THR A 36 -30.44 -41.57 -6.10
C THR A 36 -29.46 -40.44 -5.80
N LEU A 37 -28.73 -40.56 -4.68
CA LEU A 37 -27.61 -39.67 -4.39
C LEU A 37 -26.61 -39.82 -5.53
N ALA A 38 -26.63 -38.87 -6.47
CA ALA A 38 -25.48 -38.62 -7.30
C ALA A 38 -24.33 -38.37 -6.32
N THR A 39 -23.32 -39.23 -6.41
CA THR A 39 -22.05 -39.06 -5.73
C THR A 39 -21.64 -37.60 -5.86
N SER A 40 -21.42 -36.94 -4.73
CA SER A 40 -20.82 -35.61 -4.64
C SER A 40 -19.74 -35.50 -5.70
N GLU A 41 -19.96 -34.61 -6.68
CA GLU A 41 -18.87 -34.17 -7.52
C GLU A 41 -17.80 -33.64 -6.56
N MET A 42 -16.65 -34.31 -6.53
CA MET A 42 -15.53 -33.83 -5.75
C MET A 42 -15.20 -32.46 -6.30
N ASN A 43 -15.46 -31.42 -5.50
CA ASN A 43 -15.09 -30.05 -5.80
C ASN A 43 -13.60 -30.01 -6.14
N THR A 44 -13.26 -30.06 -7.43
CA THR A 44 -11.92 -29.77 -7.91
C THR A 44 -11.72 -28.27 -7.74
N THR A 45 -11.23 -27.88 -6.56
CA THR A 45 -10.76 -26.50 -6.36
C THR A 45 -9.81 -26.17 -7.51
N PRO A 46 -10.07 -25.10 -8.28
CA PRO A 46 -9.27 -24.81 -9.46
C PRO A 46 -7.79 -24.69 -9.08
N LYS A 47 -6.93 -25.45 -9.77
CA LYS A 47 -5.49 -25.45 -9.53
C LYS A 47 -4.90 -24.09 -9.89
N ILE A 48 -4.31 -23.39 -8.92
CA ILE A 48 -3.55 -22.17 -9.17
C ILE A 48 -2.38 -22.51 -10.10
N ARG A 49 -2.23 -21.75 -11.19
CA ARG A 49 -1.17 -21.98 -12.20
C ARG A 49 -0.09 -20.91 -12.24
N ALA A 50 -0.33 -19.76 -11.62
CA ALA A 50 0.61 -18.64 -11.60
C ALA A 50 0.38 -17.74 -10.39
N LEU A 51 1.47 -17.17 -9.88
CA LEU A 51 1.48 -16.12 -8.87
C LEU A 51 2.34 -14.97 -9.40
N THR A 52 1.79 -13.75 -9.38
CA THR A 52 2.52 -12.54 -9.76
C THR A 52 2.73 -11.67 -8.52
N PHE A 53 3.97 -11.23 -8.31
CA PHE A 53 4.35 -10.45 -7.14
C PHE A 53 4.65 -9.01 -7.54
N ASP A 54 4.18 -8.08 -6.71
CA ASP A 54 4.83 -6.77 -6.66
C ASP A 54 6.24 -6.94 -6.05
N VAL A 55 7.16 -6.04 -6.39
CA VAL A 55 8.56 -6.12 -5.93
C VAL A 55 8.77 -5.20 -4.71
N GLY A 56 8.35 -3.93 -4.81
CA GLY A 56 8.67 -2.90 -3.83
C GLY A 56 7.81 -2.97 -2.58
N GLY A 57 8.42 -3.20 -1.42
CA GLY A 57 7.67 -3.38 -0.17
C GLY A 57 7.05 -4.77 0.00
N THR A 58 7.22 -5.65 -0.99
CA THR A 58 6.82 -7.06 -0.93
C THR A 58 8.06 -7.96 -0.93
N LEU A 59 8.91 -7.89 -1.95
CA LEU A 59 10.12 -8.72 -2.07
C LEU A 59 11.37 -7.98 -1.57
N ILE A 60 11.43 -6.67 -1.79
CA ILE A 60 12.59 -5.84 -1.42
C ILE A 60 12.17 -4.57 -0.69
N ARG A 61 13.11 -3.98 0.04
CA ARG A 61 12.98 -2.67 0.69
C ARG A 61 14.20 -1.78 0.45
N PRO A 62 14.05 -0.45 0.49
CA PRO A 62 15.19 0.45 0.56
C PRO A 62 16.07 0.13 1.77
N TRP A 63 17.38 0.17 1.60
CA TRP A 63 18.36 -0.13 2.64
C TRP A 63 19.55 0.85 2.57
N PRO A 64 19.98 1.45 3.69
CA PRO A 64 19.45 1.30 5.06
C PRO A 64 18.06 1.91 5.29
N SER A 65 17.72 3.02 4.62
CA SER A 65 16.36 3.58 4.49
C SER A 65 16.32 4.64 3.39
N VAL A 66 15.13 5.12 3.01
CA VAL A 66 15.01 6.22 2.03
C VAL A 66 15.69 7.48 2.54
N GLY A 67 15.48 7.82 3.82
CA GLY A 67 16.11 8.97 4.45
C GLY A 67 17.64 8.89 4.50
N HIS A 68 18.21 7.70 4.69
CA HIS A 68 19.66 7.49 4.63
C HIS A 68 20.21 7.78 3.23
N VAL A 69 19.57 7.23 2.19
CA VAL A 69 19.98 7.47 0.80
C VAL A 69 19.87 8.97 0.46
N TYR A 70 18.80 9.64 0.90
CA TYR A 70 18.63 11.08 0.69
C TYR A 70 19.71 11.90 1.40
N ALA A 71 20.00 11.62 2.68
CA ALA A 71 21.03 12.33 3.44
C ALA A 71 22.42 12.12 2.82
N GLU A 72 22.74 10.90 2.41
CA GLU A 72 24.00 10.55 1.76
C GLU A 72 24.19 11.32 0.45
N VAL A 73 23.19 11.28 -0.44
CA VAL A 73 23.27 11.97 -1.74
C VAL A 73 23.31 13.49 -1.53
N ALA A 74 22.51 14.04 -0.62
CA ALA A 74 22.55 15.46 -0.28
C ALA A 74 23.95 15.88 0.21
N ALA A 75 24.56 15.11 1.11
CA ALA A 75 25.89 15.40 1.65
C ALA A 75 26.98 15.39 0.57
N ARG A 76 26.91 14.44 -0.38
CA ARG A 76 27.81 14.38 -1.55
C ARG A 76 27.66 15.60 -2.48
N ASN A 77 26.48 16.24 -2.47
CA ASN A 77 26.16 17.43 -3.26
C ASN A 77 26.24 18.73 -2.45
N GLY A 78 26.88 18.71 -1.27
CA GLY A 78 27.18 19.91 -0.48
C GLY A 78 26.19 20.23 0.64
N LEU A 79 25.04 19.55 0.73
CA LEU A 79 24.05 19.74 1.78
C LEU A 79 24.25 18.70 2.90
N LYS A 80 24.98 19.10 3.95
CA LYS A 80 25.37 18.23 5.06
C LYS A 80 24.50 18.44 6.29
N GLY A 81 24.57 17.49 7.24
CA GLY A 81 23.93 17.62 8.55
C GLY A 81 22.43 17.30 8.57
N LEU A 82 21.90 16.69 7.51
CA LEU A 82 20.52 16.21 7.48
C LEU A 82 20.40 14.92 8.29
N SER A 83 19.37 14.87 9.13
CA SER A 83 18.96 13.68 9.89
C SER A 83 18.30 12.65 8.96
N PRO A 84 18.88 11.44 8.78
CA PRO A 84 18.27 10.38 7.99
C PRO A 84 16.87 9.99 8.50
N GLU A 85 16.69 9.96 9.82
CA GLU A 85 15.43 9.60 10.47
C GLU A 85 14.34 10.61 10.16
N ASP A 86 14.67 11.91 10.19
CA ASP A 86 13.69 12.97 9.92
C ASP A 86 13.34 13.04 8.43
N LEU A 87 14.32 12.84 7.55
CA LEU A 87 14.06 12.69 6.11
C LEU A 87 13.17 11.48 5.83
N ASN A 88 13.39 10.36 6.51
CA ASN A 88 12.57 9.15 6.32
C ASN A 88 11.12 9.38 6.80
N LYS A 89 10.93 10.07 7.93
CA LYS A 89 9.59 10.45 8.43
C LYS A 89 8.90 11.42 7.47
N LYS A 90 9.60 12.44 6.99
CA LYS A 90 9.08 13.41 6.01
C LYS A 90 8.70 12.73 4.69
N PHE A 91 9.52 11.81 4.21
CA PHE A 91 9.20 11.00 3.03
C PHE A 91 7.93 10.18 3.25
N ALA A 92 7.81 9.47 4.38
CA ALA A 92 6.62 8.69 4.70
C ALA A 92 5.36 9.56 4.76
N ALA A 93 5.43 10.75 5.36
CA ALA A 93 4.33 11.70 5.39
C ALA A 93 3.93 12.16 3.98
N ALA A 94 4.88 12.61 3.17
CA ALA A 94 4.63 13.03 1.79
C ALA A 94 4.07 11.87 0.93
N TRP A 95 4.55 10.65 1.16
CA TRP A 95 4.06 9.45 0.49
C TRP A 95 2.62 9.09 0.87
N CYS A 96 2.23 9.29 2.13
CA CYS A 96 0.86 9.05 2.60
C CYS A 96 -0.13 10.09 2.05
N GLU A 97 0.31 11.33 1.85
CA GLU A 97 -0.54 12.42 1.35
C GLU A 97 -0.81 12.35 -0.15
N LYS A 98 0.01 11.61 -0.92
CA LYS A 98 -0.13 11.53 -2.37
C LYS A 98 -1.46 10.88 -2.76
N LYS A 99 -2.14 11.46 -3.75
CA LYS A 99 -3.32 10.88 -4.41
C LYS A 99 -2.97 10.60 -5.86
N ASN A 100 -3.31 9.42 -6.37
CA ASN A 100 -3.10 9.03 -7.78
C ASN A 100 -1.67 9.31 -8.27
N PHE A 101 -0.67 8.82 -7.52
CA PHE A 101 0.74 9.10 -7.82
C PHE A 101 1.14 8.53 -9.17
N GLN A 102 1.54 9.42 -10.07
CA GLN A 102 2.11 9.06 -11.36
C GLN A 102 3.58 8.75 -11.16
N HIS A 103 3.98 7.52 -11.45
CA HIS A 103 5.35 7.02 -11.26
C HIS A 103 6.35 7.58 -12.31
N THR A 104 6.14 8.82 -12.78
CA THR A 104 7.07 9.51 -13.66
C THR A 104 8.23 10.11 -12.88
N LYS A 105 9.33 10.42 -13.57
CA LYS A 105 10.50 11.07 -12.98
C LYS A 105 10.14 12.41 -12.34
N GLU A 106 9.23 13.18 -12.94
CA GLU A 106 8.75 14.46 -12.42
C GLU A 106 7.84 14.27 -11.21
N GLY A 107 7.06 13.19 -11.17
CA GLY A 107 6.29 12.78 -9.99
C GLY A 107 7.19 12.53 -8.79
N TRP A 108 8.25 11.76 -9.01
CA TRP A 108 9.29 11.53 -8.00
C TRP A 108 10.01 12.82 -7.58
N ALA A 109 10.36 13.69 -8.52
CA ALA A 109 11.01 14.97 -8.21
C ALA A 109 10.15 15.82 -7.25
N ARG A 110 8.84 15.93 -7.51
CA ARG A 110 7.92 16.66 -6.64
C ARG A 110 7.81 16.04 -5.24
N LEU A 111 7.78 14.72 -5.14
CA LEU A 111 7.75 14.03 -3.85
C LEU A 111 9.04 14.27 -3.04
N VAL A 112 10.20 14.26 -3.72
CA VAL A 112 11.48 14.59 -3.09
C VAL A 112 11.48 16.05 -2.62
N ASP A 113 11.00 16.99 -3.44
CA ASP A 113 10.90 18.39 -3.03
C ASP A 113 10.01 18.56 -1.78
N GLN A 114 8.87 17.88 -1.72
CA GLN A 114 8.01 17.86 -0.53
C GLN A 114 8.72 17.29 0.70
N THR A 115 9.52 16.24 0.52
CA THR A 115 10.30 15.64 1.60
C THR A 115 11.33 16.65 2.15
N PHE A 116 11.95 17.44 1.28
CA PHE A 116 12.98 18.42 1.64
C PHE A 116 12.42 19.82 1.95
N ALA A 117 11.10 20.00 1.97
CA ALA A 117 10.48 21.29 2.25
C ALA A 117 10.96 21.87 3.59
N GLY A 118 11.52 23.09 3.53
CA GLY A 118 12.10 23.81 4.66
C GLY A 118 13.50 23.34 5.09
N LEU A 119 14.15 22.42 4.35
CA LEU A 119 15.48 21.90 4.67
C LEU A 119 16.59 22.44 3.75
N CYS A 120 16.25 22.86 2.52
CA CYS A 120 17.22 23.45 1.60
C CYS A 120 16.56 24.34 0.54
N GLU A 121 17.36 25.30 0.04
CA GLU A 121 17.05 26.10 -1.15
C GLU A 121 18.31 26.17 -2.02
N PRO A 122 18.22 25.95 -3.34
CA PRO A 122 17.01 25.56 -4.10
C PRO A 122 16.51 24.14 -3.76
N PRO A 123 15.27 23.78 -4.14
CA PRO A 123 14.74 22.43 -3.89
C PRO A 123 15.54 21.36 -4.65
N PRO A 124 15.54 20.10 -4.17
CA PRO A 124 16.30 19.01 -4.78
C PRO A 124 16.07 18.84 -6.28
N SER A 125 14.84 19.02 -6.78
CA SER A 125 14.52 18.93 -8.21
C SER A 125 15.37 19.86 -9.10
N ARG A 126 15.84 20.97 -8.54
CA ARG A 126 16.71 21.96 -9.21
C ARG A 126 18.18 21.84 -8.82
N ALA A 127 18.50 21.00 -7.84
CA ALA A 127 19.85 20.85 -7.30
C ALA A 127 20.44 19.47 -7.62
N PHE A 128 20.00 18.43 -6.91
CA PHE A 128 20.65 17.11 -6.90
C PHE A 128 19.67 15.93 -7.07
N PHE A 129 18.41 16.17 -7.45
CA PHE A 129 17.44 15.11 -7.70
C PHE A 129 17.90 14.07 -8.73
N PRO A 130 18.58 14.41 -9.86
CA PRO A 130 19.10 13.39 -10.77
C PRO A 130 20.03 12.38 -10.08
N ALA A 131 20.83 12.82 -9.11
CA ALA A 131 21.70 11.94 -8.34
C ALA A 131 20.91 11.04 -7.38
N ILE A 132 19.85 11.56 -6.74
CA ILE A 132 18.93 10.73 -5.93
C ILE A 132 18.30 9.66 -6.80
N TYR A 133 17.74 10.07 -7.94
CA TYR A 133 17.04 9.18 -8.85
C TYR A 133 17.94 8.06 -9.37
N GLN A 134 19.19 8.40 -9.72
CA GLN A 134 20.19 7.42 -10.12
C GLN A 134 20.58 6.47 -8.98
N ARG A 135 20.72 6.98 -7.75
CA ARG A 135 21.13 6.16 -6.60
C ARG A 135 20.14 5.03 -6.34
N PHE A 136 18.84 5.26 -6.48
CA PHE A 136 17.82 4.19 -6.35
C PHE A 136 17.80 3.16 -7.49
N ALA A 137 18.56 3.37 -8.58
CA ALA A 137 18.76 2.36 -9.62
C ALA A 137 19.88 1.36 -9.28
N GLU A 138 20.65 1.61 -8.21
CA GLU A 138 21.78 0.78 -7.80
C GLU A 138 21.33 -0.31 -6.82
N ALA A 139 21.76 -1.55 -7.04
CA ALA A 139 21.26 -2.72 -6.32
C ALA A 139 21.55 -2.70 -4.81
N ASP A 140 22.64 -2.07 -4.39
CA ASP A 140 23.05 -1.96 -2.98
C ASP A 140 22.19 -0.98 -2.16
N THR A 141 21.30 -0.20 -2.82
CA THR A 141 20.26 0.57 -2.12
C THR A 141 19.03 -0.25 -1.76
N TRP A 142 19.04 -1.54 -2.09
CA TRP A 142 17.93 -2.45 -1.86
C TRP A 142 18.37 -3.65 -1.03
N ARG A 143 17.45 -4.15 -0.22
CA ARG A 143 17.62 -5.40 0.53
C ARG A 143 16.40 -6.27 0.33
N ILE A 144 16.63 -7.54 0.01
CA ILE A 144 15.60 -8.59 -0.01
C ILE A 144 15.14 -8.85 1.43
N TYR A 145 13.84 -9.00 1.66
CA TYR A 145 13.35 -9.40 2.98
C TYR A 145 13.81 -10.83 3.32
N ASP A 146 14.13 -11.06 4.60
CA ASP A 146 14.79 -12.30 5.03
C ASP A 146 13.92 -13.56 4.78
N ASP A 147 12.60 -13.40 4.65
CA ASP A 147 11.62 -14.46 4.41
C ASP A 147 11.28 -14.69 2.93
N VAL A 148 11.76 -13.84 2.01
CA VAL A 148 11.39 -13.90 0.59
C VAL A 148 11.94 -15.14 -0.10
N LEU A 149 13.22 -15.46 0.07
CA LEU A 149 13.80 -16.65 -0.58
C LEU A 149 13.15 -17.94 -0.06
N PRO A 150 13.01 -18.16 1.28
CA PRO A 150 12.27 -19.31 1.79
C PRO A 150 10.83 -19.41 1.28
N ALA A 151 10.13 -18.28 1.15
CA ALA A 151 8.75 -18.27 0.65
C ALA A 151 8.67 -18.65 -0.83
N LEU A 152 9.57 -18.14 -1.67
CA LEU A 152 9.60 -18.44 -3.10
C LEU A 152 9.99 -19.89 -3.39
N ASP A 153 10.90 -20.48 -2.61
CA ASP A 153 11.29 -21.89 -2.73
C ASP A 153 10.16 -22.87 -2.38
N ALA A 154 9.12 -22.40 -1.67
CA ALA A 154 7.99 -23.22 -1.24
C ALA A 154 6.79 -23.22 -2.22
N LEU A 155 6.86 -22.44 -3.31
CA LEU A 155 5.80 -22.31 -4.33
C LEU A 155 5.90 -23.38 -5.43
#